data_AF-A0A964ZAG9-F1
#
_entry.id   AF-A0A964ZAG9-F1
#
_cell.length_a   1.000
_cell.length_b   1.000
_cell.length_c   1.000
_cell.angle_alpha   90.00
_cell.angle_beta   90.00
_cell.angle_gamma   90.00
#
_symmetry.space_group_name_H-M   'P 1'
#
loop_
_entity.id
_entity.type
_entity.pdbx_description
1 polymer ?
#
loop_
_entity_poly.entity_id
_entity_poly.type
_entity_poly.pdbx_seq_one_letter_code
_entity_poly.pdbx_strand_id
1 'polypeptide(L)'
;MSYLIFALMLIAPHAAPPSSDHPLHFDEALLKAGKINLDGPSLMVFLRSRYTEITDERIKQLVEQMGDESWYVREDATVRLTTIGLRARRFLEAARKHDDLEIRYRARRCLEDAQSGGRDALELAAAAVRQLARLKPDGAVAVLLECIESAEDDMVGGEMKVALSTIGVRAGQPDPLIVAALKSRSVRAKSAAVTVICQNRVKEHYDAVEKCFADESGPVRFAAAIGLIEAGQKEAVKALIAETDRPLSRETSLAEDLLLRLAGDRAPVPSGTDETARKNYRKAWEAWWKEQGEKVDLEVAIEYARIAGFTTVVLLDRDEIIDLDASNRVRFRITGLGMPLDVQRLPKDRVLVAEHNAGRVTERDSKGDIVWEHRVSSPLSAQRLPNGNTFIATREGLIEVNPKGVTVWEYNRPSGEQIMRARRLPGGDNLMVTTLGVARFVRVDRNGRDVAGFGVEVYTSGGRVDLTPAGNVLIPELHNRRVVERKMDGTIVREIKVEQPITALVLPGGNILITSMTEKRAFEVDREGKEVWEYRRETRVTRAVRP
;
A
#
# COMPACT_ATOMS: atom_id res chain seq x y z
N MET A 1 -0.71 -66.85 -27.42
CA MET A 1 0.24 -65.73 -27.59
C MET A 1 -0.55 -64.44 -27.43
N SER A 2 -0.35 -63.71 -26.33
CA SER A 2 -0.57 -62.27 -26.22
C SER A 2 -0.01 -61.82 -24.87
N TYR A 3 0.87 -60.83 -24.93
CA TYR A 3 1.84 -60.45 -23.91
C TYR A 3 1.20 -59.70 -22.73
N LEU A 4 1.63 -60.09 -21.52
CA LEU A 4 1.51 -59.32 -20.28
C LEU A 4 2.54 -58.18 -20.33
N ILE A 5 2.10 -56.92 -20.33
CA ILE A 5 2.99 -55.76 -20.12
C ILE A 5 2.70 -55.22 -18.72
N PHE A 6 3.58 -55.56 -17.78
CA PHE A 6 3.71 -54.90 -16.48
C PHE A 6 4.42 -53.55 -16.72
N ALA A 7 3.69 -52.44 -16.68
CA ALA A 7 4.28 -51.11 -16.59
C ALA A 7 4.49 -50.76 -15.12
N LEU A 8 5.72 -50.92 -14.64
CA LEU A 8 6.21 -50.30 -13.41
C LEU A 8 6.13 -48.76 -13.60
N MET A 9 5.14 -48.10 -13.00
CA MET A 9 5.23 -46.67 -12.77
C MET A 9 6.22 -46.43 -11.62
N LEU A 10 7.42 -45.98 -11.98
CA LEU A 10 8.35 -45.32 -11.08
C LEU A 10 7.62 -44.10 -10.48
N ILE A 11 7.18 -44.23 -9.23
CA ILE A 11 6.79 -43.10 -8.39
C ILE A 11 8.07 -42.32 -8.14
N ALA A 12 8.34 -41.30 -8.96
CA ALA A 12 9.29 -40.26 -8.61
C ALA A 12 8.79 -39.63 -7.28
N PRO A 13 9.66 -39.43 -6.28
CA PRO A 13 9.24 -38.72 -5.08
C PRO A 13 8.76 -37.34 -5.53
N HIS A 14 7.49 -37.05 -5.23
CA HIS A 14 6.90 -35.73 -5.35
C HIS A 14 7.84 -34.78 -4.59
N ALA A 15 8.59 -33.97 -5.33
CA ALA A 15 9.32 -32.87 -4.72
C ALA A 15 8.27 -32.01 -4.04
N ALA A 16 8.33 -31.93 -2.71
CA ALA A 16 7.50 -31.03 -1.95
C ALA A 16 7.58 -29.64 -2.58
N PRO A 17 6.47 -28.91 -2.74
CA PRO A 17 6.56 -27.50 -3.14
C PRO A 17 7.49 -26.80 -2.14
N PRO A 18 8.38 -25.89 -2.58
CA PRO A 18 9.33 -25.26 -1.69
C PRO A 18 8.57 -24.57 -0.56
N SER A 19 8.72 -25.11 0.64
CA SER A 19 8.32 -24.49 1.90
C SER A 19 9.06 -23.16 2.06
N SER A 20 8.38 -22.17 2.60
CA SER A 20 8.74 -20.87 3.23
C SER A 20 10.20 -20.37 3.43
N ASP A 21 11.25 -21.01 2.92
CA ASP A 21 12.66 -20.60 2.97
C ASP A 21 13.11 -19.74 1.76
N HIS A 22 12.21 -19.52 0.80
CA HIS A 22 12.50 -18.80 -0.45
C HIS A 22 13.02 -17.34 -0.28
N PRO A 23 12.68 -16.57 0.77
CA PRO A 23 13.25 -15.24 1.00
C PRO A 23 14.69 -15.26 1.54
N LEU A 24 15.05 -16.25 2.37
CA LEU A 24 16.31 -16.26 3.12
C LEU A 24 17.51 -16.54 2.22
N HIS A 25 17.38 -17.51 1.31
CA HIS A 25 18.45 -17.83 0.37
C HIS A 25 18.72 -16.65 -0.60
N PHE A 26 17.67 -15.90 -0.91
CA PHE A 26 17.76 -14.71 -1.76
C PHE A 26 18.48 -13.56 -1.04
N ASP A 27 18.15 -13.29 0.22
CA ASP A 27 18.81 -12.24 1.02
C ASP A 27 20.30 -12.52 1.22
N GLU A 28 20.67 -13.77 1.52
CA GLU A 28 22.08 -14.14 1.68
C GLU A 28 22.86 -14.03 0.36
N ALA A 29 22.25 -14.45 -0.76
CA ALA A 29 22.85 -14.30 -2.08
C ALA A 29 23.02 -12.82 -2.46
N LEU A 30 22.02 -11.98 -2.17
CA LEU A 30 22.06 -10.55 -2.42
C LEU A 30 23.15 -9.85 -1.60
N LEU A 31 23.24 -10.15 -0.31
CA LEU A 31 24.27 -9.61 0.58
C LEU A 31 25.68 -10.05 0.16
N LYS A 32 25.87 -11.32 -0.22
CA LYS A 32 27.15 -11.81 -0.77
C LYS A 32 27.51 -11.14 -2.09
N ALA A 33 26.53 -10.93 -2.99
CA ALA A 33 26.75 -10.20 -4.24
C ALA A 33 27.15 -8.74 -3.98
N GLY A 34 26.57 -8.12 -2.95
CA GLY A 34 26.95 -6.81 -2.41
C GLY A 34 28.27 -6.79 -1.63
N LYS A 35 28.98 -7.94 -1.51
CA LYS A 35 30.22 -8.12 -0.74
C LYS A 35 30.08 -7.76 0.74
N ILE A 36 28.89 -7.96 1.31
CA ILE A 36 28.62 -7.75 2.74
C ILE A 36 28.70 -9.10 3.44
N ASN A 37 29.52 -9.19 4.48
CA ASN A 37 29.59 -10.39 5.30
C ASN A 37 28.28 -10.58 6.07
N LEU A 38 27.88 -11.84 6.25
CA LEU A 38 26.61 -12.22 6.86
C LEU A 38 26.64 -12.26 8.40
N ASP A 39 27.70 -11.75 9.05
CA ASP A 39 27.80 -11.69 10.50
C ASP A 39 27.22 -10.39 11.07
N GLY A 40 26.77 -10.44 12.33
CA GLY A 40 26.12 -9.32 13.01
C GLY A 40 26.92 -8.01 12.96
N PRO A 41 28.20 -8.00 13.39
CA PRO A 41 29.05 -6.82 13.31
C PRO A 41 29.14 -6.19 11.91
N SER A 42 29.40 -7.00 10.87
CA SER A 42 29.51 -6.50 9.49
C SER A 42 28.21 -5.87 8.98
N LEU A 43 27.07 -6.48 9.29
CA LEU A 43 25.75 -5.94 8.92
C LEU A 43 25.46 -4.61 9.63
N MET A 44 25.81 -4.49 10.91
CA MET A 44 25.63 -3.25 11.67
C MET A 44 26.50 -2.12 11.11
N VAL A 45 27.77 -2.40 10.76
CA VAL A 45 28.66 -1.42 10.13
C VAL A 45 28.10 -0.96 8.79
N PHE A 46 27.61 -1.89 7.96
CA PHE A 46 27.00 -1.55 6.69
C PHE A 46 25.80 -0.60 6.85
N LEU A 47 24.86 -0.91 7.76
CA LEU A 47 23.69 -0.06 8.01
C LEU A 47 24.08 1.33 8.53
N ARG A 48 25.02 1.42 9.48
CA ARG A 48 25.52 2.72 9.98
C ARG A 48 26.18 3.56 8.90
N SER A 49 27.01 2.94 8.06
CA SER A 49 27.69 3.64 6.96
C SER A 49 26.72 4.29 5.97
N ARG A 50 25.52 3.69 5.83
CA ARG A 50 24.47 4.18 4.94
C ARG A 50 23.64 5.29 5.59
N TYR A 51 23.29 5.13 6.87
CA TYR A 51 22.28 6.00 7.50
C TYR A 51 22.85 7.02 8.48
N THR A 52 23.89 6.70 9.25
CA THR A 52 24.22 7.44 10.49
C THR A 52 25.64 8.00 10.51
N GLU A 53 26.63 7.28 10.00
CA GLU A 53 28.06 7.66 10.09
C GLU A 53 28.53 8.64 9.00
N ILE A 54 27.63 9.08 8.09
CA ILE A 54 27.99 9.95 6.97
C ILE A 54 27.54 11.41 7.23
N THR A 55 28.51 12.31 7.42
CA THR A 55 28.25 13.76 7.52
C THR A 55 28.13 14.40 6.14
N ASP A 56 27.47 15.56 6.07
CA ASP A 56 27.40 16.36 4.84
C ASP A 56 28.81 16.71 4.33
N GLU A 57 29.73 17.03 5.24
CA GLU A 57 31.14 17.30 4.95
C GLU A 57 31.81 16.07 4.33
N ARG A 58 31.53 14.87 4.86
CA ARG A 58 32.09 13.64 4.30
C ARG A 58 31.53 13.34 2.92
N ILE A 59 30.24 13.60 2.68
CA ILE A 59 29.64 13.47 1.34
C ILE A 59 30.30 14.43 0.36
N LYS A 60 30.50 15.70 0.75
CA LYS A 60 31.22 16.68 -0.08
C LYS A 60 32.65 16.21 -0.38
N GLN A 61 33.38 15.69 0.61
CA GLN A 61 34.71 15.13 0.40
C GLN A 61 34.71 13.96 -0.58
N LEU A 62 33.75 13.05 -0.48
CA LEU A 62 33.62 11.95 -1.44
C LEU A 62 33.31 12.47 -2.85
N VAL A 63 32.53 13.55 -2.97
CA VAL A 63 32.28 14.19 -4.28
C VAL A 63 33.58 14.70 -4.89
N GLU A 64 34.42 15.39 -4.12
CA GLU A 64 35.74 15.84 -4.58
C GLU A 64 36.65 14.65 -4.95
N GLN A 65 36.63 13.58 -4.16
CA GLN A 65 37.42 12.36 -4.42
C GLN A 65 37.04 11.65 -5.72
N MET A 66 35.87 11.92 -6.32
CA MET A 66 35.53 11.39 -7.65
C MET A 66 36.43 11.96 -8.76
N GLY A 67 37.09 13.10 -8.53
CA GLY A 67 38.05 13.72 -9.46
C GLY A 67 39.51 13.35 -9.18
N ASP A 68 39.77 12.42 -8.26
CA ASP A 68 41.13 12.06 -7.86
C ASP A 68 41.91 11.36 -9.01
N GLU A 69 43.20 11.69 -9.13
CA GLU A 69 44.10 11.09 -10.13
C GLU A 69 44.19 9.56 -9.99
N SER A 70 44.05 9.05 -8.75
CA SER A 70 44.04 7.61 -8.45
C SER A 70 42.71 6.96 -8.80
N TRP A 71 42.77 5.93 -9.64
CA TRP A 71 41.58 5.18 -10.06
C TRP A 71 40.84 4.56 -8.89
N TYR A 72 41.59 4.02 -7.94
CA TYR A 72 41.02 3.38 -6.76
C TYR A 72 40.26 4.37 -5.88
N VAL A 73 40.77 5.61 -5.75
CA VAL A 73 40.13 6.64 -4.91
C VAL A 73 38.82 7.10 -5.54
N ARG A 74 38.83 7.43 -6.84
CA ARG A 74 37.60 7.85 -7.53
C ARG A 74 36.55 6.74 -7.62
N GLU A 75 36.97 5.49 -7.83
CA GLU A 75 36.03 4.37 -7.88
C GLU A 75 35.44 4.07 -6.51
N ASP A 76 36.25 4.05 -5.44
CA ASP A 76 35.75 3.90 -4.07
C ASP A 76 34.77 5.02 -3.68
N ALA A 77 35.11 6.27 -4.00
CA ALA A 77 34.24 7.41 -3.75
C ALA A 77 32.90 7.30 -4.48
N THR A 78 32.91 6.84 -5.74
CA THR A 78 31.70 6.61 -6.55
C THR A 78 30.82 5.53 -5.93
N VAL A 79 31.42 4.40 -5.54
CA VAL A 79 30.69 3.29 -4.88
C VAL A 79 30.10 3.74 -3.55
N ARG A 80 30.85 4.48 -2.73
CA ARG A 80 30.38 5.00 -1.43
C ARG A 80 29.22 5.98 -1.61
N LEU A 81 29.31 6.94 -2.54
CA LEU A 81 28.23 7.88 -2.84
C LEU A 81 26.95 7.18 -3.30
N THR A 82 27.10 6.15 -4.14
CA THR A 82 25.98 5.31 -4.57
C THR A 82 25.39 4.54 -3.38
N THR A 83 26.22 4.04 -2.48
CA THR A 83 25.81 3.32 -1.26
C THR A 83 25.12 4.23 -0.24
N ILE A 84 25.49 5.51 -0.15
CA ILE A 84 24.81 6.50 0.71
C ILE A 84 23.40 6.82 0.18
N GLY A 85 23.20 6.76 -1.14
CA GLY A 85 21.87 6.86 -1.76
C GLY A 85 21.24 8.25 -1.63
N LEU A 86 20.00 8.32 -1.13
CA LEU A 86 19.15 9.52 -1.20
C LEU A 86 19.79 10.75 -0.53
N ARG A 87 20.53 10.54 0.56
CA ARG A 87 21.22 11.61 1.32
C ARG A 87 22.35 12.25 0.50
N ALA A 88 22.99 11.50 -0.40
CA ALA A 88 24.00 12.01 -1.32
C ALA A 88 23.37 12.78 -2.50
N ARG A 89 22.08 12.57 -2.81
CA ARG A 89 21.43 13.08 -4.02
C ARG A 89 21.58 14.59 -4.20
N ARG A 90 21.37 15.39 -3.15
CA ARG A 90 21.50 16.86 -3.24
C ARG A 90 22.92 17.31 -3.57
N PHE A 91 23.93 16.59 -3.08
CA PHE A 91 25.34 16.88 -3.33
C PHE A 91 25.74 16.44 -4.74
N LEU A 92 25.26 15.27 -5.18
CA LEU A 92 25.45 14.78 -6.54
C LEU A 92 24.77 15.69 -7.58
N GLU A 93 23.56 16.19 -7.31
CA GLU A 93 22.87 17.16 -8.19
C GLU A 93 23.67 18.47 -8.31
N ALA A 94 24.25 18.96 -7.21
CA ALA A 94 25.16 20.11 -7.27
C ALA A 94 26.42 19.79 -8.09
N ALA A 95 27.00 18.60 -7.92
CA ALA A 95 28.21 18.14 -8.60
C ALA A 95 28.04 17.99 -10.12
N ARG A 96 26.82 17.92 -10.65
CA ARG A 96 26.56 17.96 -12.11
C ARG A 96 27.06 19.24 -12.78
N LYS A 97 27.25 20.30 -12.01
CA LYS A 97 27.76 21.60 -12.46
C LYS A 97 29.22 21.86 -12.04
N HIS A 98 29.91 20.85 -11.53
CA HIS A 98 31.32 20.97 -11.12
C HIS A 98 32.23 21.33 -12.30
N ASP A 99 33.35 22.01 -12.04
CA ASP A 99 34.29 22.40 -13.10
C ASP A 99 35.03 21.18 -13.68
N ASP A 100 35.34 20.22 -12.81
CA ASP A 100 35.93 18.92 -13.18
C ASP A 100 34.96 18.05 -14.01
N LEU A 101 35.44 17.56 -15.16
CA LEU A 101 34.67 16.72 -16.09
C LEU A 101 34.38 15.31 -15.54
N GLU A 102 35.32 14.69 -14.84
CA GLU A 102 35.18 13.35 -14.24
C GLU A 102 34.17 13.39 -13.09
N ILE A 103 34.24 14.40 -12.22
CA ILE A 103 33.24 14.62 -11.15
C ILE A 103 31.85 14.78 -11.75
N ARG A 104 31.69 15.60 -12.80
CA ARG A 104 30.39 15.77 -13.48
C ARG A 104 29.87 14.47 -14.08
N TYR A 105 30.74 13.69 -14.71
CA TYR A 105 30.39 12.42 -15.33
C TYR A 105 29.93 11.40 -14.28
N ARG A 106 30.73 11.20 -13.22
CA ARG A 106 30.41 10.26 -12.13
C ARG A 106 29.21 10.70 -11.31
N ALA A 107 29.02 12.01 -11.08
CA ALA A 107 27.83 12.52 -10.42
C ALA A 107 26.55 12.19 -11.21
N ARG A 108 26.57 12.34 -12.54
CA ARG A 108 25.45 11.90 -13.40
C ARG A 108 25.25 10.40 -13.31
N ARG A 109 26.33 9.60 -13.39
CA ARG A 109 26.26 8.14 -13.27
C ARG A 109 25.66 7.70 -11.94
N CYS A 110 26.11 8.25 -10.81
CA CYS A 110 25.54 7.97 -9.48
C CYS A 110 24.06 8.34 -9.39
N LEU A 111 23.62 9.42 -10.04
CA LEU A 111 22.21 9.82 -10.05
C LEU A 111 21.36 8.93 -10.96
N GLU A 112 21.89 8.54 -12.12
CA GLU A 112 21.28 7.56 -13.02
C GLU A 112 21.19 6.18 -12.36
N ASP A 113 22.25 5.73 -11.69
CA ASP A 113 22.29 4.51 -10.88
C ASP A 113 21.31 4.61 -9.70
N ALA A 114 21.14 5.77 -9.07
CA ALA A 114 20.13 5.97 -8.03
C ALA A 114 18.70 5.92 -8.59
N GLN A 115 18.48 6.32 -9.84
CA GLN A 115 17.17 6.23 -10.52
C GLN A 115 16.87 4.85 -11.09
N SER A 116 17.90 4.13 -11.57
CA SER A 116 17.78 2.85 -12.30
C SER A 116 18.04 1.64 -11.41
N GLY A 117 18.93 1.77 -10.41
CA GLY A 117 19.41 0.73 -9.49
C GLY A 117 19.29 1.11 -8.00
N GLY A 118 18.68 2.24 -7.66
CA GLY A 118 18.39 2.62 -6.27
C GLY A 118 17.52 1.59 -5.55
N ARG A 119 16.70 0.84 -6.30
CA ARG A 119 15.91 -0.28 -5.78
C ARG A 119 16.81 -1.42 -5.28
N ASP A 120 17.89 -1.76 -5.99
CA ASP A 120 18.83 -2.82 -5.58
C ASP A 120 19.59 -2.44 -4.31
N ALA A 121 19.99 -1.17 -4.17
CA ALA A 121 20.65 -0.68 -2.96
C ALA A 121 19.72 -0.65 -1.74
N LEU A 122 18.45 -0.29 -1.94
CA LEU A 122 17.43 -0.33 -0.89
C LEU A 122 17.07 -1.79 -0.52
N GLU A 123 17.01 -2.70 -1.50
CA GLU A 123 16.81 -4.14 -1.27
C GLU A 123 17.98 -4.76 -0.50
N LEU A 124 19.22 -4.37 -0.81
CA LEU A 124 20.40 -4.79 -0.08
C LEU A 124 20.36 -4.33 1.40
N ALA A 125 19.93 -3.09 1.64
CA ALA A 125 19.72 -2.57 2.99
C ALA A 125 18.59 -3.31 3.73
N ALA A 126 17.48 -3.57 3.05
CA ALA A 126 16.37 -4.35 3.60
C ALA A 126 16.79 -5.79 3.94
N ALA A 127 17.58 -6.45 3.09
CA ALA A 127 18.14 -7.77 3.33
C ALA A 127 19.09 -7.76 4.55
N ALA A 128 19.91 -6.73 4.70
CA ALA A 128 20.79 -6.58 5.86
C ALA A 128 19.99 -6.46 7.16
N VAL A 129 18.90 -5.66 7.16
CA VAL A 129 17.99 -5.51 8.31
C VAL A 129 17.33 -6.84 8.67
N ARG A 130 16.79 -7.59 7.70
CA ARG A 130 16.18 -8.91 7.93
C ARG A 130 17.18 -9.92 8.48
N GLN A 131 18.39 -9.96 7.92
CA GLN A 131 19.45 -10.85 8.40
C GLN A 131 19.91 -10.48 9.81
N LEU A 132 19.98 -9.18 10.14
CA LEU A 132 20.31 -8.71 11.49
C LEU A 132 19.23 -9.14 12.51
N ALA A 133 17.95 -9.04 12.15
CA ALA A 133 16.84 -9.48 12.99
C ALA A 133 16.87 -10.99 13.27
N ARG A 134 17.36 -11.79 12.32
CA ARG A 134 17.55 -13.24 12.46
C ARG A 134 18.69 -13.57 13.42
N LEU A 135 19.84 -12.90 13.25
CA LEU A 135 21.05 -13.15 14.04
C LEU A 135 20.95 -12.61 15.47
N LYS A 136 20.15 -11.56 15.69
CA LYS A 136 19.93 -10.92 17.00
C LYS A 136 21.22 -10.56 17.75
N PRO A 137 22.28 -10.01 17.08
CA PRO A 137 23.52 -9.71 17.77
C PRO A 137 23.30 -8.60 18.81
N ASP A 138 24.16 -8.55 19.82
CA ASP A 138 24.12 -7.48 20.80
C ASP A 138 24.39 -6.12 20.14
N GLY A 139 23.68 -5.08 20.58
CA GLY A 139 23.73 -3.75 19.98
C GLY A 139 22.84 -3.55 18.75
N ALA A 140 22.20 -4.59 18.20
CA ALA A 140 21.33 -4.46 17.03
C ALA A 140 20.16 -3.49 17.23
N VAL A 141 19.53 -3.50 18.41
CA VAL A 141 18.43 -2.57 18.75
C VAL A 141 18.90 -1.12 18.65
N ALA A 142 20.07 -0.81 19.21
CA ALA A 142 20.66 0.52 19.17
C ALA A 142 20.91 0.98 17.73
N VAL A 143 21.53 0.12 16.90
CA VAL A 143 21.83 0.41 15.50
C VAL A 143 20.56 0.64 14.69
N LEU A 144 19.53 -0.20 14.85
CA LEU A 144 18.29 -0.05 14.10
C LEU A 144 17.51 1.20 14.50
N LEU A 145 17.51 1.57 15.79
CA LEU A 145 16.93 2.84 16.24
C LEU A 145 17.71 4.03 15.66
N GLU A 146 19.04 4.01 15.71
CA GLU A 146 19.89 5.06 15.13
C GLU A 146 19.62 5.23 13.61
N CYS A 147 19.55 4.11 12.89
CA CYS A 147 19.34 4.11 11.45
C CYS A 147 17.91 4.55 11.06
N ILE A 148 16.88 4.12 11.79
CA ILE A 148 15.49 4.49 11.44
C ILE A 148 15.21 5.98 11.68
N GLU A 149 15.96 6.64 12.56
CA GLU A 149 15.89 8.10 12.72
C GLU A 149 16.37 8.85 11.47
N SER A 150 17.33 8.27 10.74
CA SER A 150 17.96 8.87 9.57
C SER A 150 17.48 8.30 8.24
N ALA A 151 16.72 7.19 8.26
CA ALA A 151 16.12 6.63 7.06
C ALA A 151 15.14 7.65 6.48
N GLU A 152 15.27 7.96 5.18
CA GLU A 152 14.32 8.80 4.43
C GLU A 152 13.35 7.94 3.62
N ASP A 153 13.71 6.69 3.35
CA ASP A 153 12.89 5.75 2.57
C ASP A 153 11.92 4.96 3.47
N ASP A 154 10.70 4.74 2.99
CA ASP A 154 9.65 4.03 3.75
C ASP A 154 9.82 2.51 3.71
N MET A 155 10.52 2.00 2.69
CA MET A 155 10.72 0.57 2.46
C MET A 155 11.63 -0.05 3.52
N VAL A 156 12.86 0.44 3.65
CA VAL A 156 13.82 -0.02 4.65
C VAL A 156 13.37 0.41 6.05
N GLY A 157 12.77 1.61 6.17
CA GLY A 157 12.18 2.05 7.43
C GLY A 157 11.09 1.10 7.95
N GLY A 158 10.25 0.55 7.06
CA GLY A 158 9.28 -0.49 7.40
C GLY A 158 9.94 -1.79 7.89
N GLU A 159 10.95 -2.27 7.18
CA GLU A 159 11.72 -3.47 7.56
C GLU A 159 12.43 -3.29 8.90
N MET A 160 12.95 -2.09 9.19
CA MET A 160 13.56 -1.77 10.48
C MET A 160 12.54 -1.86 11.63
N LYS A 161 11.29 -1.44 11.42
CA LYS A 161 10.22 -1.60 12.43
C LYS A 161 9.90 -3.06 12.70
N VAL A 162 9.84 -3.89 11.65
CA VAL A 162 9.60 -5.34 11.78
C VAL A 162 10.76 -6.01 12.52
N ALA A 163 11.99 -5.68 12.15
CA ALA A 163 13.20 -6.16 12.83
C ALA A 163 13.23 -5.76 14.30
N LEU A 164 12.99 -4.49 14.62
CA LEU A 164 12.88 -3.98 15.98
C LEU A 164 11.78 -4.70 16.77
N SER A 165 10.63 -4.97 16.16
CA SER A 165 9.54 -5.70 16.83
C SER A 165 9.89 -7.15 17.12
N THR A 166 10.82 -7.73 16.34
CA THR A 166 11.32 -9.09 16.51
C THR A 166 12.40 -9.21 17.60
N ILE A 167 13.24 -8.17 17.77
CA ILE A 167 14.42 -8.24 18.64
C ILE A 167 14.38 -7.31 19.85
N GLY A 168 13.48 -6.32 19.85
CA GLY A 168 13.39 -5.26 20.85
C GLY A 168 12.72 -5.66 22.16
N VAL A 169 12.20 -6.90 22.25
CA VAL A 169 11.69 -7.48 23.49
C VAL A 169 12.34 -8.85 23.68
N ARG A 170 12.99 -9.07 24.83
CA ARG A 170 13.64 -10.33 25.20
C ARG A 170 13.02 -10.83 26.50
N ALA A 171 12.55 -12.08 26.52
CA ALA A 171 11.89 -12.69 27.68
C ALA A 171 10.73 -11.84 28.26
N GLY A 172 9.95 -11.18 27.37
CA GLY A 172 8.84 -10.32 27.76
C GLY A 172 9.24 -8.93 28.28
N GLN A 173 10.54 -8.63 28.37
CA GLN A 173 11.06 -7.35 28.81
C GLN A 173 11.53 -6.53 27.60
N PRO A 174 11.07 -5.28 27.43
CA PRO A 174 11.53 -4.42 26.35
C PRO A 174 12.97 -3.98 26.60
N ASP A 175 13.75 -3.87 25.53
CA ASP A 175 15.06 -3.22 25.59
C ASP A 175 14.89 -1.77 26.11
N PRO A 176 15.69 -1.31 27.09
CA PRO A 176 15.57 0.04 27.62
C PRO A 176 15.61 1.14 26.56
N LEU A 177 16.30 0.92 25.44
CA LEU A 177 16.36 1.88 24.33
C LEU A 177 15.02 2.00 23.60
N ILE A 178 14.21 0.94 23.54
CA ILE A 178 12.84 1.00 23.00
C ILE A 178 11.97 1.88 23.90
N VAL A 179 12.05 1.69 25.21
CA VAL A 179 11.29 2.49 26.18
C VAL A 179 11.70 3.96 26.11
N ALA A 180 13.00 4.23 26.00
CA ALA A 180 13.52 5.58 25.81
C ALA A 180 13.02 6.22 24.50
N ALA A 181 12.97 5.44 23.41
CA ALA A 181 12.54 5.92 22.10
C ALA A 181 11.07 6.38 22.04
N LEU A 182 10.19 5.95 22.96
CA LEU A 182 8.84 6.53 23.12
C LEU A 182 8.87 8.06 23.37
N LYS A 183 9.99 8.59 23.86
CA LYS A 183 10.21 10.02 24.10
C LYS A 183 11.13 10.68 23.07
N SER A 184 11.54 9.97 22.01
CA SER A 184 12.42 10.51 20.97
C SER A 184 11.77 11.70 20.26
N ARG A 185 12.59 12.66 19.79
CA ARG A 185 12.11 13.71 18.88
C ARG A 185 11.89 13.17 17.47
N SER A 186 12.53 12.06 17.11
CA SER A 186 12.31 11.40 15.83
C SER A 186 10.93 10.74 15.79
N VAL A 187 10.09 11.21 14.87
CA VAL A 187 8.78 10.63 14.56
C VAL A 187 8.91 9.14 14.22
N ARG A 188 9.94 8.76 13.45
CA ARG A 188 10.14 7.38 12.99
C ARG A 188 10.53 6.45 14.14
N ALA A 189 11.50 6.84 14.98
CA ALA A 189 11.90 6.04 16.13
C ALA A 189 10.79 5.94 17.18
N LYS A 190 10.09 7.05 17.47
CA LYS A 190 8.94 7.04 18.38
C LYS A 190 7.83 6.11 17.89
N SER A 191 7.47 6.20 16.62
CA SER A 191 6.47 5.31 16.01
C SER A 191 6.91 3.85 16.05
N ALA A 192 8.20 3.56 15.80
CA ALA A 192 8.74 2.21 15.89
C ALA A 192 8.66 1.66 17.33
N ALA A 193 9.02 2.46 18.32
CA ALA A 193 8.93 2.07 19.72
C ALA A 193 7.48 1.75 20.14
N VAL A 194 6.52 2.57 19.72
CA VAL A 194 5.09 2.31 19.92
C VAL A 194 4.69 0.95 19.32
N THR A 195 5.08 0.68 18.08
CA THR A 195 4.81 -0.60 17.41
C THR A 195 5.40 -1.78 18.18
N VAL A 196 6.68 -1.68 18.60
CA VAL A 196 7.37 -2.74 19.34
C VAL A 196 6.65 -3.09 20.64
N ILE A 197 6.28 -2.07 21.43
CA ILE A 197 5.57 -2.24 22.71
C ILE A 197 4.21 -2.90 22.50
N CYS A 198 3.44 -2.43 21.52
CA CYS A 198 2.09 -2.92 21.27
C CYS A 198 2.06 -4.33 20.69
N GLN A 199 2.87 -4.61 19.65
CA GLN A 199 2.91 -5.91 19.00
C GLN A 199 3.37 -7.02 19.95
N ASN A 200 4.31 -6.72 20.84
CA ASN A 200 4.78 -7.66 21.87
C ASN A 200 3.91 -7.67 23.13
N ARG A 201 2.82 -6.89 23.16
CA ARG A 201 1.86 -6.80 24.27
C ARG A 201 2.53 -6.47 25.62
N VAL A 202 3.49 -5.55 25.61
CA VAL A 202 4.22 -5.10 26.82
C VAL A 202 3.33 -4.15 27.62
N LYS A 203 2.38 -4.72 28.37
CA LYS A 203 1.27 -4.00 29.02
C LYS A 203 1.72 -2.90 29.98
N GLU A 204 2.85 -3.08 30.64
CA GLU A 204 3.44 -2.11 31.58
C GLU A 204 3.76 -0.74 30.95
N HIS A 205 3.77 -0.64 29.63
CA HIS A 205 4.03 0.60 28.90
C HIS A 205 2.83 1.13 28.11
N TYR A 206 1.63 0.58 28.26
CA TYR A 206 0.45 1.08 27.55
C TYR A 206 0.12 2.53 27.91
N ASP A 207 0.22 2.92 29.19
CA ASP A 207 0.03 4.32 29.61
C ASP A 207 1.01 5.28 28.91
N ALA A 208 2.23 4.81 28.59
CA ALA A 208 3.20 5.60 27.84
C ALA A 208 2.82 5.73 26.37
N VAL A 209 2.26 4.68 25.77
CA VAL A 209 1.73 4.69 24.40
C VAL A 209 0.46 5.53 24.30
N GLU A 210 -0.44 5.49 25.28
CA GLU A 210 -1.66 6.31 25.28
C GLU A 210 -1.35 7.82 25.29
N LYS A 211 -0.26 8.23 25.96
CA LYS A 211 0.22 9.62 25.91
C LYS A 211 0.59 10.06 24.49
N CYS A 212 0.95 9.13 23.60
CA CYS A 212 1.22 9.43 22.20
C CYS A 212 -0.05 9.83 21.42
N PHE A 213 -1.26 9.64 21.92
CA PHE A 213 -2.48 10.20 21.30
C PHE A 213 -2.49 11.73 21.27
N ALA A 214 -1.71 12.38 22.14
CA ALA A 214 -1.54 13.83 22.17
C ALA A 214 -0.31 14.31 21.39
N ASP A 215 0.42 13.43 20.69
CA ASP A 215 1.63 13.82 19.95
C ASP A 215 1.29 14.77 18.80
N GLU A 216 2.18 15.73 18.53
CA GLU A 216 2.04 16.69 17.43
C GLU A 216 2.03 15.98 16.07
N SER A 217 2.76 14.86 15.96
CA SER A 217 2.89 14.08 14.74
C SER A 217 1.71 13.13 14.52
N GLY A 218 1.01 13.30 13.39
CA GLY A 218 -0.03 12.37 12.94
C GLY A 218 0.42 10.90 12.90
N PRO A 219 1.57 10.58 12.27
CA PRO A 219 2.11 9.22 12.24
C PRO A 219 2.25 8.55 13.61
N VAL A 220 2.67 9.32 14.64
CA VAL A 220 2.82 8.80 16.00
C VAL A 220 1.45 8.53 16.63
N ARG A 221 0.50 9.46 16.51
CA ARG A 221 -0.87 9.27 17.03
C ARG A 221 -1.53 8.06 16.42
N PHE A 222 -1.42 7.90 15.09
CA PHE A 222 -1.99 6.76 14.37
C PHE A 222 -1.32 5.45 14.77
N ALA A 223 0.03 5.41 14.84
CA ALA A 223 0.74 4.22 15.30
C ALA A 223 0.33 3.79 16.71
N ALA A 224 0.11 4.74 17.63
CA ALA A 224 -0.36 4.46 18.98
C ALA A 224 -1.79 3.89 18.98
N ALA A 225 -2.70 4.49 18.20
CA ALA A 225 -4.08 4.06 18.13
C ALA A 225 -4.18 2.63 17.59
N ILE A 226 -3.53 2.36 16.45
CA ILE A 226 -3.54 1.02 15.84
C ILE A 226 -2.81 0.01 16.70
N GLY A 227 -1.64 0.34 17.23
CA GLY A 227 -0.88 -0.57 18.09
C GLY A 227 -1.71 -1.02 19.29
N LEU A 228 -2.37 -0.09 19.98
CA LEU A 228 -3.21 -0.42 21.13
C LEU A 228 -4.46 -1.22 20.73
N ILE A 229 -5.10 -0.89 19.59
CA ILE A 229 -6.21 -1.69 19.03
C ILE A 229 -5.76 -3.14 18.74
N GLU A 230 -4.63 -3.34 18.06
CA GLU A 230 -4.04 -4.65 17.77
C GLU A 230 -3.67 -5.43 19.05
N ALA A 231 -3.29 -4.70 20.09
CA ALA A 231 -3.02 -5.23 21.41
C ALA A 231 -4.29 -5.57 22.22
N GLY A 232 -5.48 -5.28 21.68
CA GLY A 232 -6.79 -5.56 22.27
C GLY A 232 -7.34 -4.44 23.17
N GLN A 233 -6.72 -3.25 23.16
CA GLN A 233 -7.21 -2.09 23.92
C GLN A 233 -8.31 -1.38 23.14
N LYS A 234 -9.55 -1.79 23.40
CA LYS A 234 -10.74 -1.33 22.70
C LYS A 234 -10.98 0.19 22.79
N GLU A 235 -10.63 0.79 23.92
CA GLU A 235 -10.78 2.23 24.16
C GLU A 235 -9.91 3.08 23.22
N ALA A 236 -8.85 2.52 22.63
CA ALA A 236 -8.02 3.22 21.66
C ALA A 236 -8.76 3.60 20.37
N VAL A 237 -9.93 3.02 20.08
CA VAL A 237 -10.80 3.47 18.97
C VAL A 237 -11.19 4.94 19.14
N LYS A 238 -11.32 5.45 20.38
CA LYS A 238 -11.57 6.88 20.63
C LYS A 238 -10.47 7.78 20.07
N ALA A 239 -9.22 7.30 20.00
CA ALA A 239 -8.12 8.04 19.38
C ALA A 239 -8.30 8.14 17.86
N LEU A 240 -8.80 7.10 17.19
CA LEU A 240 -9.17 7.18 15.77
C LEU A 240 -10.33 8.16 15.54
N ILE A 241 -11.35 8.14 16.42
CA ILE A 241 -12.47 9.09 16.36
C ILE A 241 -11.97 10.53 16.48
N ALA A 242 -11.00 10.79 17.37
CA ALA A 242 -10.42 12.11 17.53
C ALA A 242 -9.71 12.62 16.26
N GLU A 243 -9.21 11.75 15.39
CA GLU A 243 -8.59 12.16 14.12
C GLU A 243 -9.62 12.67 13.09
N THR A 244 -10.92 12.36 13.23
CA THR A 244 -11.96 12.75 12.27
C THR A 244 -12.27 14.25 12.26
N ASP A 245 -11.88 15.00 13.30
CA ASP A 245 -12.04 16.47 13.30
C ASP A 245 -10.84 17.23 12.70
N ARG A 246 -9.73 16.52 12.46
CA ARG A 246 -8.47 17.11 12.02
C ARG A 246 -8.46 17.34 10.49
N PRO A 247 -7.60 18.25 10.00
CA PRO A 247 -7.39 18.41 8.57
C PRO A 247 -6.97 17.10 7.89
N LEU A 248 -7.32 16.96 6.62
CA LEU A 248 -7.05 15.77 5.83
C LEU A 248 -5.54 15.48 5.69
N SER A 249 -5.09 14.38 6.27
CA SER A 249 -3.78 13.77 6.10
C SER A 249 -3.93 12.29 5.76
N ARG A 250 -2.80 11.61 5.57
CA ARG A 250 -2.76 10.14 5.44
C ARG A 250 -3.34 9.44 6.65
N GLU A 251 -2.93 9.87 7.82
CA GLU A 251 -3.31 9.26 9.08
C GLU A 251 -4.78 9.49 9.41
N THR A 252 -5.32 10.67 9.14
CA THR A 252 -6.75 10.93 9.36
C THR A 252 -7.63 10.14 8.38
N SER A 253 -7.17 9.97 7.13
CA SER A 253 -7.86 9.11 6.14
C SER A 253 -7.84 7.63 6.55
N LEU A 254 -6.69 7.13 7.02
CA LEU A 254 -6.55 5.75 7.51
C LEU A 254 -7.40 5.50 8.76
N ALA A 255 -7.44 6.46 9.68
CA ALA A 255 -8.27 6.38 10.87
C ALA A 255 -9.77 6.32 10.50
N GLU A 256 -10.21 7.15 9.56
CA GLU A 256 -11.58 7.14 9.07
C GLU A 256 -11.95 5.83 8.37
N ASP A 257 -11.09 5.29 7.49
CA ASP A 257 -11.37 4.02 6.81
C ASP A 257 -11.55 2.86 7.80
N LEU A 258 -10.74 2.82 8.86
CA LEU A 258 -10.90 1.83 9.92
C LEU A 258 -12.19 2.01 10.71
N LEU A 259 -12.57 3.26 11.03
CA LEU A 259 -13.85 3.54 11.69
C LEU A 259 -15.05 3.10 10.84
N LEU A 260 -15.02 3.39 9.53
CA LEU A 260 -16.05 2.99 8.58
C LEU A 260 -16.24 1.46 8.56
N ARG A 261 -15.14 0.70 8.63
CA ARG A 261 -15.17 -0.77 8.71
C ARG A 261 -15.75 -1.27 10.03
N LEU A 262 -15.37 -0.65 11.14
CA LEU A 262 -15.89 -1.01 12.47
C LEU A 262 -17.39 -0.72 12.59
N ALA A 263 -17.89 0.31 11.92
CA ALA A 263 -19.28 0.72 11.99
C ALA A 263 -20.21 0.07 10.97
N GLY A 264 -19.69 -0.41 9.84
CA GLY A 264 -20.52 -1.00 8.81
C GLY A 264 -21.53 0.01 8.24
N ASP A 265 -22.74 -0.47 7.95
CA ASP A 265 -23.87 0.37 7.47
C ASP A 265 -24.36 1.40 8.53
N ARG A 266 -23.87 1.32 9.77
CA ARG A 266 -24.19 2.27 10.84
C ARG A 266 -23.18 3.42 10.93
N ALA A 267 -22.22 3.48 10.01
CA ALA A 267 -21.24 4.56 9.98
C ALA A 267 -21.93 5.93 9.81
N PRO A 268 -21.55 6.92 10.61
CA PRO A 268 -21.91 8.31 10.33
C PRO A 268 -21.47 8.74 8.93
N VAL A 269 -22.21 9.68 8.33
CA VAL A 269 -21.88 10.26 7.02
C VAL A 269 -21.45 11.72 7.23
N PRO A 270 -20.30 12.16 6.68
CA PRO A 270 -19.85 13.53 6.82
C PRO A 270 -20.78 14.48 6.05
N SER A 271 -21.06 15.65 6.63
CA SER A 271 -21.91 16.68 6.01
C SER A 271 -21.12 17.69 5.15
N GLY A 272 -19.80 17.58 5.13
CA GLY A 272 -18.89 18.52 4.45
C GLY A 272 -17.45 18.35 4.94
N THR A 273 -16.53 19.19 4.45
CA THR A 273 -15.09 19.11 4.75
C THR A 273 -14.55 20.31 5.53
N ASP A 274 -15.35 21.35 5.78
CA ASP A 274 -14.97 22.49 6.62
C ASP A 274 -14.83 22.10 8.10
N GLU A 275 -14.24 22.99 8.90
CA GLU A 275 -13.97 22.72 10.32
C GLU A 275 -15.23 22.41 11.13
N THR A 276 -16.35 23.08 10.85
CA THR A 276 -17.62 22.86 11.55
C THR A 276 -18.19 21.49 11.19
N ALA A 277 -18.17 21.14 9.89
CA ALA A 277 -18.59 19.83 9.42
C ALA A 277 -17.77 18.71 10.04
N ARG A 278 -16.43 18.86 10.11
CA ARG A 278 -15.54 17.88 10.75
C ARG A 278 -15.81 17.72 12.25
N LYS A 279 -16.04 18.81 12.99
CA LYS A 279 -16.43 18.74 14.42
C LYS A 279 -17.77 18.03 14.62
N ASN A 280 -18.75 18.27 13.76
CA ASN A 280 -20.04 17.58 13.82
C ASN A 280 -19.91 16.09 13.48
N TYR A 281 -19.05 15.77 12.51
CA TYR A 281 -18.76 14.39 12.12
C TYR A 281 -18.11 13.60 13.27
N ARG A 282 -17.12 14.19 13.95
CA ARG A 282 -16.54 13.61 15.17
C ARG A 282 -17.59 13.35 16.25
N LYS A 283 -18.49 14.31 16.51
CA LYS A 283 -19.58 14.11 17.49
C LYS A 283 -20.50 12.96 17.12
N ALA A 284 -20.79 12.78 15.83
CA ALA A 284 -21.58 11.64 15.35
C ALA A 284 -20.84 10.31 15.58
N TRP A 285 -19.53 10.28 15.37
CA TRP A 285 -18.69 9.12 15.70
C TRP A 285 -18.64 8.83 17.21
N GLU A 286 -18.53 9.86 18.06
CA GLU A 286 -18.57 9.72 19.52
C GLU A 286 -19.93 9.16 20.00
N ALA A 287 -21.03 9.61 19.40
CA ALA A 287 -22.36 9.08 19.65
C ALA A 287 -22.48 7.62 19.21
N TRP A 288 -21.99 7.29 18.02
CA TRP A 288 -21.92 5.91 17.52
C TRP A 288 -21.11 5.02 18.48
N TRP A 289 -19.95 5.47 18.94
CA TRP A 289 -19.12 4.70 19.88
C TRP A 289 -19.84 4.45 21.21
N LYS A 290 -20.57 5.43 21.74
CA LYS A 290 -21.35 5.26 22.97
C LYS A 290 -22.43 4.19 22.83
N GLU A 291 -23.02 4.04 21.64
CA GLU A 291 -24.09 3.08 21.39
C GLU A 291 -23.59 1.69 20.99
N GLN A 292 -22.56 1.63 20.15
CA GLN A 292 -22.09 0.41 19.50
C GLN A 292 -20.75 -0.10 20.03
N GLY A 293 -19.98 0.74 20.73
CA GLY A 293 -18.62 0.47 21.17
C GLY A 293 -18.47 -0.92 21.77
N GLU A 294 -19.26 -1.27 22.78
CA GLU A 294 -19.24 -2.60 23.43
C GLU A 294 -19.38 -3.79 22.47
N LYS A 295 -20.08 -3.64 21.34
CA LYS A 295 -20.33 -4.70 20.34
C LYS A 295 -19.31 -4.74 19.21
N VAL A 296 -18.46 -3.73 19.10
CA VAL A 296 -17.46 -3.63 18.04
C VAL A 296 -16.48 -4.81 18.12
N ASP A 297 -16.34 -5.50 16.99
CA ASP A 297 -15.31 -6.52 16.76
C ASP A 297 -14.05 -5.85 16.19
N LEU A 298 -12.98 -5.84 16.99
CA LEU A 298 -11.71 -5.24 16.59
C LEU A 298 -10.98 -6.08 15.54
N GLU A 299 -11.25 -7.38 15.42
CA GLU A 299 -10.50 -8.24 14.50
C GLU A 299 -10.66 -7.76 13.05
N VAL A 300 -11.82 -7.22 12.69
CA VAL A 300 -12.06 -6.62 11.36
C VAL A 300 -11.09 -5.47 11.05
N ALA A 301 -10.84 -4.58 12.01
CA ALA A 301 -9.89 -3.49 11.83
C ALA A 301 -8.44 -3.97 11.87
N ILE A 302 -8.13 -4.90 12.77
CA ILE A 302 -6.79 -5.49 12.92
C ILE A 302 -6.37 -6.20 11.63
N GLU A 303 -7.23 -7.04 11.06
CA GLU A 303 -6.90 -7.75 9.83
C GLU A 303 -6.74 -6.80 8.63
N TYR A 304 -7.44 -5.65 8.64
CA TYR A 304 -7.28 -4.64 7.61
C TYR A 304 -5.97 -3.85 7.74
N ALA A 305 -5.63 -3.42 8.97
CA ALA A 305 -4.36 -2.75 9.24
C ALA A 305 -3.16 -3.60 8.82
N ARG A 306 -3.25 -4.93 9.02
CA ARG A 306 -2.22 -5.90 8.61
C ARG A 306 -2.00 -5.99 7.10
N ILE A 307 -3.01 -5.66 6.29
CA ILE A 307 -2.87 -5.69 4.83
C ILE A 307 -2.60 -4.31 4.21
N ALA A 308 -2.62 -3.25 5.02
CA ALA A 308 -2.36 -1.89 4.57
C ALA A 308 -0.94 -1.76 4.00
N GLY A 309 -0.80 -1.04 2.90
CA GLY A 309 0.50 -0.82 2.24
C GLY A 309 0.90 -1.87 1.20
N PHE A 310 0.21 -3.01 1.14
CA PHE A 310 0.43 -3.99 0.07
C PHE A 310 -0.37 -3.66 -1.19
N THR A 311 0.23 -3.84 -2.36
CA THR A 311 -0.40 -3.47 -3.64
C THR A 311 -0.77 -4.71 -4.43
N THR A 312 -2.04 -4.88 -4.76
CA THR A 312 -2.51 -5.97 -5.62
C THR A 312 -2.72 -5.44 -7.03
N VAL A 313 -2.16 -6.10 -8.04
CA VAL A 313 -2.14 -5.65 -9.44
C VAL A 313 -2.75 -6.71 -10.35
N VAL A 314 -3.53 -6.27 -11.34
CA VAL A 314 -4.12 -7.13 -12.38
C VAL A 314 -3.31 -7.04 -13.67
N LEU A 315 -2.81 -8.19 -14.14
CA LEU A 315 -2.13 -8.35 -15.42
C LEU A 315 -3.10 -9.00 -16.42
N LEU A 316 -3.88 -8.17 -17.11
CA LEU A 316 -5.05 -8.63 -17.87
C LEU A 316 -4.68 -9.61 -18.98
N ASP A 317 -3.60 -9.36 -19.73
CA ASP A 317 -3.22 -10.21 -20.87
C ASP A 317 -2.74 -11.60 -20.47
N ARG A 318 -2.48 -11.81 -19.17
CA ARG A 318 -2.03 -13.09 -18.63
C ARG A 318 -3.12 -13.80 -17.84
N ASP A 319 -4.27 -13.16 -17.65
CA ASP A 319 -5.28 -13.64 -16.73
C ASP A 319 -4.71 -13.90 -15.32
N GLU A 320 -3.89 -12.95 -14.84
CA GLU A 320 -3.17 -13.05 -13.58
C GLU A 320 -3.46 -11.88 -12.64
N ILE A 321 -3.40 -12.19 -11.35
CA ILE A 321 -3.27 -11.21 -10.27
C ILE A 321 -1.98 -11.49 -9.53
N ILE A 322 -1.30 -10.42 -9.14
CA ILE A 322 -0.11 -10.46 -8.32
C ILE A 322 -0.29 -9.58 -7.09
N ASP A 323 0.29 -10.02 -6.00
CA ASP A 323 0.28 -9.29 -4.76
C ASP A 323 1.69 -8.84 -4.40
N LEU A 324 1.85 -7.56 -4.08
CA LEU A 324 3.15 -6.92 -3.90
C LEU A 324 3.31 -6.41 -2.46
N ASP A 325 4.49 -6.65 -1.89
CA ASP A 325 4.90 -5.94 -0.68
C ASP A 325 5.26 -4.46 -0.98
N ALA A 326 5.64 -3.72 0.07
CA ALA A 326 6.05 -2.31 -0.07
C ALA A 326 7.31 -2.13 -0.96
N SER A 327 8.08 -3.20 -1.16
CA SER A 327 9.29 -3.25 -1.98
C SER A 327 9.03 -3.71 -3.42
N ASN A 328 7.76 -3.92 -3.81
CA ASN A 328 7.36 -4.51 -5.09
C ASN A 328 7.77 -5.98 -5.28
N ARG A 329 8.06 -6.71 -4.20
CA ARG A 329 8.29 -8.15 -4.25
C ARG A 329 6.97 -8.88 -4.25
N VAL A 330 6.90 -9.91 -5.08
CA VAL A 330 5.69 -10.72 -5.23
C VAL A 330 5.51 -11.56 -3.97
N ARG A 331 4.45 -11.28 -3.20
CA ARG A 331 4.03 -12.06 -2.05
C ARG A 331 3.33 -13.35 -2.48
N PHE A 332 2.42 -13.22 -3.45
CA PHE A 332 1.77 -14.35 -4.09
C PHE A 332 1.26 -13.98 -5.49
N ARG A 333 0.92 -15.00 -6.27
CA ARG A 333 0.38 -14.90 -7.64
C ARG A 333 -0.78 -15.84 -7.79
N ILE A 334 -1.83 -15.38 -8.46
CA ILE A 334 -2.97 -16.18 -8.88
C ILE A 334 -3.04 -16.12 -10.41
N THR A 335 -3.17 -17.28 -11.04
CA THR A 335 -3.18 -17.45 -12.51
C THR A 335 -4.45 -18.21 -12.95
N GLY A 336 -4.70 -18.27 -14.26
CA GLY A 336 -5.85 -19.03 -14.79
C GLY A 336 -7.20 -18.39 -14.45
N LEU A 337 -7.23 -17.06 -14.33
CA LEU A 337 -8.46 -16.29 -14.19
C LEU A 337 -9.16 -16.16 -15.56
N GLY A 338 -10.43 -15.75 -15.59
CA GLY A 338 -11.13 -15.47 -16.85
C GLY A 338 -11.35 -13.98 -17.08
N MET A 339 -10.40 -13.29 -17.72
CA MET A 339 -10.43 -11.83 -17.96
C MET A 339 -10.75 -11.05 -16.68
N PRO A 340 -9.85 -11.04 -15.68
CA PRO A 340 -10.07 -10.35 -14.41
C PRO A 340 -10.14 -8.83 -14.64
N LEU A 341 -11.30 -8.21 -14.40
CA LEU A 341 -11.51 -6.77 -14.64
C LEU A 341 -11.42 -5.91 -13.38
N ASP A 342 -11.56 -6.52 -12.20
CA ASP A 342 -11.46 -5.86 -10.92
C ASP A 342 -10.93 -6.81 -9.86
N VAL A 343 -10.27 -6.24 -8.85
CA VAL A 343 -9.81 -6.96 -7.67
C VAL A 343 -10.01 -6.09 -6.44
N GLN A 344 -10.45 -6.70 -5.34
CA GLN A 344 -10.34 -6.12 -4.00
C GLN A 344 -9.43 -7.00 -3.17
N ARG A 345 -8.49 -6.38 -2.46
CA ARG A 345 -7.80 -7.08 -1.37
C ARG A 345 -8.73 -7.22 -0.17
N LEU A 346 -8.75 -8.41 0.43
CA LEU A 346 -9.49 -8.73 1.62
C LEU A 346 -8.53 -9.14 2.76
N PRO A 347 -9.01 -9.10 4.01
CA PRO A 347 -8.34 -9.74 5.14
C PRO A 347 -7.84 -11.17 4.88
N LYS A 348 -6.90 -11.62 5.72
CA LYS A 348 -6.30 -12.99 5.67
C LYS A 348 -5.65 -13.32 4.32
N ASP A 349 -5.02 -12.31 3.69
CA ASP A 349 -4.37 -12.43 2.38
C ASP A 349 -5.29 -13.03 1.29
N ARG A 350 -6.56 -12.62 1.31
CA ARG A 350 -7.53 -13.02 0.30
C ARG A 350 -7.74 -11.92 -0.73
N VAL A 351 -8.25 -12.31 -1.89
CA VAL A 351 -8.68 -11.39 -2.94
C VAL A 351 -10.09 -11.72 -3.42
N LEU A 352 -10.89 -10.68 -3.65
CA LEU A 352 -12.17 -10.77 -4.35
C LEU A 352 -11.94 -10.35 -5.80
N VAL A 353 -12.26 -11.22 -6.75
CA VAL A 353 -11.95 -11.03 -8.18
C VAL A 353 -13.22 -11.07 -9.00
N ALA A 354 -13.42 -10.07 -9.86
CA ALA A 354 -14.45 -10.10 -10.90
C ALA A 354 -13.86 -10.68 -12.19
N GLU A 355 -14.18 -11.93 -12.49
CA GLU A 355 -13.72 -12.65 -13.69
C GLU A 355 -14.78 -12.53 -14.81
N HIS A 356 -14.60 -11.55 -15.70
CA HIS A 356 -15.60 -11.18 -16.70
C HIS A 356 -15.95 -12.35 -17.63
N ASN A 357 -14.95 -12.95 -18.27
CA ASN A 357 -15.18 -14.02 -19.25
C ASN A 357 -15.55 -15.36 -18.60
N ALA A 358 -15.13 -15.58 -17.34
CA ALA A 358 -15.54 -16.77 -16.60
C ALA A 358 -16.98 -16.67 -16.05
N GLY A 359 -17.62 -15.49 -16.15
CA GLY A 359 -18.99 -15.29 -15.68
C GLY A 359 -19.13 -15.56 -14.17
N ARG A 360 -18.19 -15.06 -13.37
CA ARG A 360 -18.19 -15.25 -11.92
C ARG A 360 -17.42 -14.19 -11.15
N VAL A 361 -17.77 -14.08 -9.88
CA VAL A 361 -16.96 -13.41 -8.86
C VAL A 361 -16.43 -14.48 -7.90
N THR A 362 -15.13 -14.46 -7.62
CA THR A 362 -14.50 -15.41 -6.68
C THR A 362 -13.79 -14.70 -5.55
N GLU A 363 -13.92 -15.21 -4.34
CA GLU A 363 -12.95 -14.96 -3.26
C GLU A 363 -11.90 -16.08 -3.29
N ARG A 364 -10.63 -15.71 -3.30
CA ARG A 364 -9.51 -16.65 -3.33
C ARG A 364 -8.52 -16.36 -2.22
N ASP A 365 -7.90 -17.40 -1.69
CA ASP A 365 -6.76 -17.26 -0.79
C ASP A 365 -5.45 -16.97 -1.54
N SER A 366 -4.35 -16.82 -0.78
CA SER A 366 -3.03 -16.53 -1.34
C SER A 366 -2.43 -17.67 -2.17
N LYS A 367 -2.99 -18.88 -2.12
CA LYS A 367 -2.62 -20.01 -2.99
C LYS A 367 -3.42 -20.02 -4.28
N GLY A 368 -4.50 -19.22 -4.36
CA GLY A 368 -5.41 -19.15 -5.49
C GLY A 368 -6.61 -20.08 -5.37
N ASP A 369 -6.75 -20.79 -4.25
CA ASP A 369 -7.88 -21.67 -3.97
C ASP A 369 -9.16 -20.83 -3.80
N ILE A 370 -10.23 -21.25 -4.46
CA ILE A 370 -11.53 -20.57 -4.36
C ILE A 370 -12.17 -20.91 -3.02
N VAL A 371 -12.34 -19.91 -2.16
CA VAL A 371 -13.00 -20.06 -0.84
C VAL A 371 -14.44 -19.58 -0.84
N TRP A 372 -14.84 -18.84 -1.89
CA TRP A 372 -16.22 -18.46 -2.16
C TRP A 372 -16.38 -18.14 -3.66
N GLU A 373 -17.52 -18.49 -4.26
CA GLU A 373 -17.84 -18.20 -5.66
C GLU A 373 -19.31 -17.76 -5.78
N HIS A 374 -19.55 -16.79 -6.68
CA HIS A 374 -20.88 -16.43 -7.13
C HIS A 374 -20.91 -16.31 -8.65
N ARG A 375 -21.85 -17.03 -9.29
CA ARG A 375 -22.03 -17.03 -10.75
C ARG A 375 -22.89 -15.85 -11.16
N VAL A 376 -22.39 -15.07 -12.11
CA VAL A 376 -23.04 -13.87 -12.61
C VAL A 376 -22.48 -13.55 -14.00
N SER A 377 -23.32 -13.14 -14.94
CA SER A 377 -22.87 -12.87 -16.31
C SER A 377 -21.97 -11.64 -16.35
N SER A 378 -20.78 -11.78 -16.95
CA SER A 378 -19.88 -10.68 -17.31
C SER A 378 -19.69 -9.59 -16.23
N PRO A 379 -19.25 -9.96 -15.00
CA PRO A 379 -19.04 -8.99 -13.94
C PRO A 379 -17.93 -7.99 -14.30
N LEU A 380 -18.15 -6.72 -13.99
CA LEU A 380 -17.24 -5.60 -14.25
C LEU A 380 -16.45 -5.20 -13.01
N SER A 381 -17.10 -5.21 -11.84
CA SER A 381 -16.48 -4.92 -10.54
C SER A 381 -17.18 -5.67 -9.42
N ALA A 382 -16.47 -5.92 -8.32
CA ALA A 382 -17.01 -6.58 -7.14
C ALA A 382 -16.41 -5.99 -5.86
N GLN A 383 -17.24 -5.73 -4.84
CA GLN A 383 -16.84 -5.12 -3.57
C GLN A 383 -17.44 -5.86 -2.39
N ARG A 384 -16.61 -6.39 -1.50
CA ARG A 384 -17.01 -6.71 -0.13
C ARG A 384 -17.32 -5.39 0.58
N LEU A 385 -18.58 -5.25 0.96
CA LEU A 385 -19.10 -4.11 1.70
C LEU A 385 -18.79 -4.25 3.20
N PRO A 386 -18.80 -3.14 3.97
CA PRO A 386 -18.56 -3.16 5.41
C PRO A 386 -19.50 -4.08 6.21
N ASN A 387 -20.73 -4.31 5.74
CA ASN A 387 -21.69 -5.24 6.35
C ASN A 387 -21.41 -6.73 6.05
N GLY A 388 -20.36 -7.04 5.28
CA GLY A 388 -20.00 -8.40 4.88
C GLY A 388 -20.67 -8.91 3.60
N ASN A 389 -21.65 -8.19 3.04
CA ASN A 389 -22.23 -8.52 1.75
C ASN A 389 -21.26 -8.20 0.60
N THR A 390 -21.57 -8.71 -0.59
CA THR A 390 -20.80 -8.46 -1.81
C THR A 390 -21.65 -7.70 -2.82
N PHE A 391 -21.27 -6.46 -3.09
CA PHE A 391 -21.75 -5.68 -4.21
C PHE A 391 -21.08 -6.16 -5.51
N ILE A 392 -21.86 -6.34 -6.58
CA ILE A 392 -21.35 -6.74 -7.89
C ILE A 392 -22.01 -5.86 -8.95
N ALA A 393 -21.20 -5.35 -9.87
CA ALA A 393 -21.67 -4.61 -11.02
C ALA A 393 -21.49 -5.42 -12.30
N THR A 394 -22.54 -5.45 -13.12
CA THR A 394 -22.55 -6.01 -14.48
C THR A 394 -22.85 -4.89 -15.48
N ARG A 395 -22.91 -5.18 -16.78
CA ARG A 395 -23.37 -4.20 -17.78
C ARG A 395 -24.83 -3.79 -17.60
N GLU A 396 -25.66 -4.72 -17.14
CA GLU A 396 -27.13 -4.57 -17.11
C GLU A 396 -27.63 -4.01 -15.78
N GLY A 397 -26.90 -4.27 -14.70
CA GLY A 397 -27.36 -3.90 -13.37
C GLY A 397 -26.33 -4.11 -12.27
N LEU A 398 -26.76 -3.72 -11.08
CA LEU A 398 -26.04 -3.83 -9.82
C LEU A 398 -26.77 -4.82 -8.92
N ILE A 399 -26.03 -5.69 -8.25
CA ILE A 399 -26.59 -6.62 -7.25
C ILE A 399 -25.79 -6.53 -5.95
N GLU A 400 -26.45 -6.85 -4.86
CA GLU A 400 -25.82 -7.13 -3.57
C GLU A 400 -26.22 -8.54 -3.14
N VAL A 401 -25.21 -9.36 -2.85
CA VAL A 401 -25.41 -10.74 -2.39
C VAL A 401 -24.88 -10.87 -0.97
N ASN A 402 -25.60 -11.61 -0.13
CA ASN A 402 -25.12 -11.90 1.21
C ASN A 402 -23.99 -12.96 1.20
N PRO A 403 -23.33 -13.26 2.33
CA PRO A 403 -22.26 -14.27 2.37
C PRO A 403 -22.67 -15.67 1.90
N LYS A 404 -23.96 -16.00 1.90
CA LYS A 404 -24.51 -17.28 1.37
C LYS A 404 -24.74 -17.25 -0.14
N GLY A 405 -24.44 -16.13 -0.81
CA GLY A 405 -24.64 -15.94 -2.25
C GLY A 405 -26.08 -15.63 -2.65
N VAL A 406 -26.96 -15.32 -1.70
CA VAL A 406 -28.35 -14.93 -1.98
C VAL A 406 -28.40 -13.44 -2.28
N THR A 407 -29.00 -13.06 -3.40
CA THR A 407 -29.27 -11.67 -3.76
C THR A 407 -30.23 -11.05 -2.75
N VAL A 408 -29.79 -9.98 -2.08
CA VAL A 408 -30.56 -9.23 -1.08
C VAL A 408 -30.97 -7.83 -1.58
N TRP A 409 -30.35 -7.37 -2.66
CA TRP A 409 -30.71 -6.13 -3.34
C TRP A 409 -30.31 -6.20 -4.81
N GLU A 410 -31.11 -5.58 -5.67
CA GLU A 410 -30.87 -5.50 -7.11
C GLU A 410 -31.31 -4.14 -7.63
N TYR A 411 -30.59 -3.63 -8.62
CA TYR A 411 -30.91 -2.41 -9.33
C TYR A 411 -30.57 -2.58 -10.81
N ASN A 412 -31.60 -2.45 -11.64
CA ASN A 412 -31.46 -2.39 -13.08
C ASN A 412 -31.55 -0.94 -13.54
N ARG A 413 -30.68 -0.54 -14.47
CA ARG A 413 -30.58 0.86 -14.90
C ARG A 413 -31.83 1.26 -15.71
N PRO A 414 -32.72 2.14 -15.20
CA PRO A 414 -34.02 2.35 -15.85
C PRO A 414 -33.94 3.05 -17.22
N SER A 415 -32.85 3.78 -17.48
CA SER A 415 -32.63 4.51 -18.73
C SER A 415 -32.20 3.62 -19.90
N GLY A 416 -31.92 2.33 -19.66
CA GLY A 416 -31.35 1.43 -20.68
C GLY A 416 -29.87 1.68 -20.98
N GLU A 417 -29.20 2.58 -20.26
CA GLU A 417 -27.76 2.77 -20.38
C GLU A 417 -26.99 1.57 -19.83
N GLN A 418 -25.93 1.18 -20.53
CA GLN A 418 -25.05 0.11 -20.06
C GLN A 418 -24.05 0.67 -19.05
N ILE A 419 -23.82 -0.08 -17.98
CA ILE A 419 -22.82 0.23 -16.98
C ILE A 419 -21.44 -0.17 -17.52
N MET A 420 -20.46 0.72 -17.40
CA MET A 420 -19.06 0.47 -17.75
C MET A 420 -18.19 0.24 -16.51
N ARG A 421 -18.51 0.93 -15.42
CA ARG A 421 -17.79 0.90 -14.13
C ARG A 421 -18.77 1.23 -13.02
N ALA A 422 -18.59 0.65 -11.84
CA ALA A 422 -19.37 1.04 -10.67
C ALA A 422 -18.66 0.83 -9.34
N ARG A 423 -19.05 1.64 -8.35
CA ARG A 423 -18.66 1.52 -6.94
C ARG A 423 -19.83 1.86 -6.02
N ARG A 424 -19.97 1.10 -4.94
CA ARG A 424 -20.86 1.43 -3.81
C ARG A 424 -20.09 2.27 -2.78
N LEU A 425 -20.72 3.33 -2.28
CA LEU A 425 -20.19 4.16 -1.20
C LEU A 425 -20.70 3.67 0.18
N PRO A 426 -19.98 3.97 1.28
CA PRO A 426 -20.41 3.63 2.66
C PRO A 426 -21.80 4.14 3.10
N GLY A 427 -22.44 5.05 2.36
CA GLY A 427 -23.82 5.51 2.62
C GLY A 427 -24.91 4.86 1.77
N GLY A 428 -24.56 3.89 0.92
CA GLY A 428 -25.51 3.22 0.03
C GLY A 428 -25.60 3.81 -1.38
N ASP A 429 -25.00 4.97 -1.65
CA ASP A 429 -24.98 5.57 -2.98
C ASP A 429 -24.08 4.80 -3.96
N ASN A 430 -24.47 4.77 -5.22
CA ASN A 430 -23.73 4.13 -6.31
C ASN A 430 -23.11 5.19 -7.22
N LEU A 431 -21.81 5.07 -7.45
CA LEU A 431 -21.09 5.83 -8.46
C LEU A 431 -20.92 4.96 -9.69
N MET A 432 -21.28 5.49 -10.85
CA MET A 432 -21.23 4.76 -12.11
C MET A 432 -20.64 5.59 -13.23
N VAL A 433 -20.00 4.90 -14.17
CA VAL A 433 -19.85 5.40 -15.54
C VAL A 433 -20.76 4.55 -16.40
N THR A 434 -21.68 5.19 -17.11
CA THR A 434 -22.66 4.54 -18.00
C THR A 434 -22.47 5.02 -19.43
N THR A 435 -23.00 4.27 -20.40
CA THR A 435 -22.97 4.64 -21.81
C THR A 435 -24.27 4.28 -22.53
N LEU A 436 -24.71 5.19 -23.40
CA LEU A 436 -25.71 4.97 -24.43
C LEU A 436 -25.26 5.77 -25.66
N GLY A 437 -24.19 5.31 -26.30
CA GLY A 437 -23.46 6.02 -27.35
C GLY A 437 -22.32 6.88 -26.79
N VAL A 438 -22.63 7.80 -25.87
CA VAL A 438 -21.63 8.63 -25.18
C VAL A 438 -21.54 8.24 -23.71
N ALA A 439 -20.33 8.20 -23.15
CA ALA A 439 -20.10 7.89 -21.75
C ALA A 439 -20.42 9.08 -20.84
N ARG A 440 -21.04 8.80 -19.69
CA ARG A 440 -21.26 9.79 -18.64
C ARG A 440 -21.03 9.21 -17.25
N PHE A 441 -20.62 10.07 -16.33
CA PHE A 441 -20.65 9.79 -14.91
C PHE A 441 -22.06 10.01 -14.36
N VAL A 442 -22.47 9.15 -13.43
CA VAL A 442 -23.75 9.25 -12.69
C VAL A 442 -23.53 8.85 -11.24
N ARG A 443 -24.03 9.68 -10.32
CA ARG A 443 -24.26 9.28 -8.93
C ARG A 443 -25.73 8.96 -8.75
N VAL A 444 -26.01 7.76 -8.27
CA VAL A 444 -27.35 7.27 -7.96
C VAL A 444 -27.47 7.09 -6.46
N ASP A 445 -28.48 7.71 -5.85
CA ASP A 445 -28.71 7.59 -4.42
C ASP A 445 -29.14 6.16 -4.03
N ARG A 446 -29.15 5.86 -2.73
CA ARG A 446 -29.64 4.56 -2.21
C ARG A 446 -31.06 4.16 -2.64
N ASN A 447 -31.88 5.11 -3.10
CA ASN A 447 -33.24 4.89 -3.57
C ASN A 447 -33.31 4.67 -5.09
N GLY A 448 -32.17 4.62 -5.78
CA GLY A 448 -32.11 4.40 -7.22
C GLY A 448 -32.32 5.67 -8.06
N ARG A 449 -32.24 6.87 -7.47
CA ARG A 449 -32.43 8.13 -8.20
C ARG A 449 -31.10 8.75 -8.61
N ASP A 450 -31.00 9.22 -9.85
CA ASP A 450 -29.86 10.03 -10.31
C ASP A 450 -29.87 11.36 -9.53
N VAL A 451 -28.78 11.63 -8.80
CA VAL A 451 -28.62 12.87 -8.00
C VAL A 451 -27.49 13.77 -8.50
N ALA A 452 -26.62 13.27 -9.38
CA ALA A 452 -25.64 14.05 -10.11
C ALA A 452 -25.19 13.29 -11.39
N GLY A 453 -24.72 14.02 -12.39
CA GLY A 453 -24.11 13.42 -13.57
C GLY A 453 -23.65 14.41 -14.63
N PHE A 454 -22.70 13.98 -15.46
CA PHE A 454 -22.11 14.78 -16.53
C PHE A 454 -21.35 13.88 -17.53
N GLY A 455 -21.14 14.36 -18.75
CA GLY A 455 -20.38 13.64 -19.79
C GLY A 455 -18.91 13.43 -19.44
N VAL A 456 -18.36 12.26 -19.80
CA VAL A 456 -16.97 11.88 -19.55
C VAL A 456 -16.34 11.16 -20.73
N GLU A 457 -15.02 11.26 -20.84
CA GLU A 457 -14.23 10.65 -21.93
C GLU A 457 -13.63 9.31 -21.49
N VAL A 458 -14.51 8.35 -21.13
CA VAL A 458 -14.11 7.02 -20.66
C VAL A 458 -14.45 5.95 -21.71
N TYR A 459 -13.42 5.23 -22.17
CA TYR A 459 -13.53 4.27 -23.28
C TYR A 459 -13.28 2.81 -22.87
N THR A 460 -13.00 2.56 -21.60
CA THR A 460 -12.70 1.22 -21.07
C THR A 460 -13.70 0.82 -20.00
N SER A 461 -14.16 -0.43 -20.06
CA SER A 461 -15.02 -1.05 -19.05
C SER A 461 -14.20 -1.80 -17.99
N GLY A 462 -14.80 -2.04 -16.83
CA GLY A 462 -14.19 -2.77 -15.72
C GLY A 462 -13.71 -1.87 -14.58
N GLY A 463 -13.77 -2.41 -13.37
CA GLY A 463 -13.37 -1.76 -12.13
C GLY A 463 -14.29 -0.61 -11.72
N ARG A 464 -13.69 0.33 -10.98
CA ARG A 464 -14.42 1.30 -10.15
C ARG A 464 -14.13 2.74 -10.59
N VAL A 465 -15.03 3.64 -10.20
CA VAL A 465 -14.78 5.08 -10.17
C VAL A 465 -14.62 5.50 -8.71
N ASP A 466 -13.72 6.44 -8.44
CA ASP A 466 -13.33 6.80 -7.08
C ASP A 466 -13.60 8.27 -6.75
N LEU A 467 -13.71 8.58 -5.46
CA LEU A 467 -13.83 9.93 -4.93
C LEU A 467 -12.56 10.34 -4.18
N THR A 468 -12.16 11.59 -4.38
CA THR A 468 -11.21 12.25 -3.48
C THR A 468 -11.88 12.54 -2.14
N PRO A 469 -11.11 12.79 -1.07
CA PRO A 469 -11.69 13.12 0.23
C PRO A 469 -12.47 14.45 0.22
N ALA A 470 -12.26 15.29 -0.80
CA ALA A 470 -13.08 16.47 -1.04
C ALA A 470 -14.47 16.14 -1.64
N GLY A 471 -14.75 14.87 -1.94
CA GLY A 471 -15.99 14.41 -2.57
C GLY A 471 -16.02 14.61 -4.09
N ASN A 472 -14.88 14.90 -4.72
CA ASN A 472 -14.76 15.03 -6.17
C ASN A 472 -14.50 13.66 -6.81
N VAL A 473 -14.97 13.44 -8.04
CA VAL A 473 -14.76 12.18 -8.75
C VAL A 473 -13.50 12.20 -9.61
N LEU A 474 -12.74 11.10 -9.59
CA LEU A 474 -11.60 10.89 -10.47
C LEU A 474 -12.02 10.16 -11.76
N ILE A 475 -11.73 10.76 -12.89
CA ILE A 475 -12.05 10.23 -14.22
C ILE A 475 -10.76 10.05 -15.04
N PRO A 476 -10.37 8.81 -15.39
CA PRO A 476 -9.26 8.54 -16.30
C PRO A 476 -9.73 8.69 -17.75
N GLU A 477 -9.35 9.78 -18.40
CA GLU A 477 -9.70 10.08 -19.79
C GLU A 477 -8.63 9.55 -20.74
N LEU A 478 -8.87 8.35 -21.27
CA LEU A 478 -7.87 7.57 -22.01
C LEU A 478 -7.30 8.32 -23.21
N HIS A 479 -8.16 8.85 -24.09
CA HIS A 479 -7.73 9.52 -25.33
C HIS A 479 -7.28 10.97 -25.09
N ASN A 480 -7.77 11.62 -24.03
CA ASN A 480 -7.29 12.95 -23.62
C ASN A 480 -5.98 12.89 -22.83
N ARG A 481 -5.47 11.69 -22.53
CA ARG A 481 -4.18 11.47 -21.87
C ARG A 481 -4.06 12.19 -20.53
N ARG A 482 -5.11 12.06 -19.71
CA ARG A 482 -5.17 12.68 -18.39
C ARG A 482 -6.09 11.96 -17.44
N VAL A 483 -5.83 12.12 -16.15
CA VAL A 483 -6.79 11.89 -15.07
C VAL A 483 -7.30 13.26 -14.62
N VAL A 484 -8.61 13.44 -14.59
CA VAL A 484 -9.24 14.67 -14.10
C VAL A 484 -9.99 14.41 -12.80
N GLU A 485 -9.80 15.31 -11.84
CA GLU A 485 -10.64 15.41 -10.67
C GLU A 485 -11.75 16.42 -10.95
N ARG A 486 -13.01 16.00 -10.78
CA ARG A 486 -14.18 16.83 -11.06
C ARG A 486 -15.12 16.90 -9.87
N LYS A 487 -15.67 18.08 -9.62
CA LYS A 487 -16.81 18.24 -8.70
C LYS A 487 -18.03 17.49 -9.24
N MET A 488 -19.02 17.26 -8.37
CA MET A 488 -20.27 16.60 -8.74
C MET A 488 -21.10 17.37 -9.78
N ASP A 489 -20.84 18.67 -9.95
CA ASP A 489 -21.41 19.52 -11.01
C ASP A 489 -20.67 19.43 -12.36
N GLY A 490 -19.58 18.64 -12.42
CA GLY A 490 -18.76 18.44 -13.61
C GLY A 490 -17.56 19.38 -13.75
N THR A 491 -17.41 20.38 -12.88
CA THR A 491 -16.29 21.33 -12.91
C THR A 491 -14.97 20.61 -12.66
N ILE A 492 -13.99 20.78 -13.55
CA ILE A 492 -12.64 20.27 -13.35
C ILE A 492 -11.94 21.10 -12.27
N VAL A 493 -11.41 20.44 -11.24
CA VAL A 493 -10.63 21.10 -10.18
C VAL A 493 -9.14 20.83 -10.29
N ARG A 494 -8.76 19.67 -10.85
CA ARG A 494 -7.36 19.26 -11.02
C ARG A 494 -7.24 18.35 -12.24
N GLU A 495 -6.09 18.42 -12.89
CA GLU A 495 -5.69 17.53 -13.97
C GLU A 495 -4.30 16.95 -13.69
N ILE A 496 -4.11 15.68 -14.04
CA ILE A 496 -2.84 14.96 -14.00
C ILE A 496 -2.60 14.39 -15.40
N LYS A 497 -1.52 14.80 -16.06
CA LYS A 497 -1.16 14.29 -17.39
C LYS A 497 -0.67 12.85 -17.26
N VAL A 498 -1.26 11.94 -18.02
CA VAL A 498 -0.95 10.51 -17.99
C VAL A 498 -1.17 9.92 -19.37
N GLU A 499 -0.23 9.14 -19.88
CA GLU A 499 -0.45 8.45 -21.15
C GLU A 499 -1.44 7.29 -21.01
N GLN A 500 -2.55 7.37 -21.77
CA GLN A 500 -3.65 6.39 -21.81
C GLN A 500 -4.02 5.77 -20.44
N PRO A 501 -4.50 6.57 -19.47
CA PRO A 501 -4.87 6.06 -18.16
C PRO A 501 -6.08 5.13 -18.25
N ILE A 502 -6.04 4.03 -17.50
CA ILE A 502 -7.16 3.10 -17.36
C ILE A 502 -7.87 3.33 -16.03
N THR A 503 -7.13 3.53 -14.93
CA THR A 503 -7.71 3.65 -13.58
C THR A 503 -7.04 4.75 -12.80
N ALA A 504 -7.78 5.35 -11.89
CA ALA A 504 -7.26 6.23 -10.86
C ALA A 504 -8.00 5.89 -9.55
N LEU A 505 -7.26 5.54 -8.51
CA LEU A 505 -7.74 5.20 -7.18
C LEU A 505 -7.09 6.15 -6.18
N VAL A 506 -7.87 6.70 -5.26
CA VAL A 506 -7.36 7.51 -4.17
C VAL A 506 -6.86 6.59 -3.07
N LEU A 507 -5.59 6.75 -2.71
CA LEU A 507 -5.00 6.05 -1.58
C LEU A 507 -5.26 6.78 -0.27
N PRO A 508 -5.21 6.09 0.87
CA PRO A 508 -5.21 6.75 2.17
C PRO A 508 -4.11 7.83 2.22
N GLY A 509 -4.50 9.09 2.42
CA GLY A 509 -3.62 10.28 2.36
C GLY A 509 -3.81 11.20 1.17
N GLY A 510 -4.58 10.77 0.17
CA GLY A 510 -4.92 11.57 -0.98
C GLY A 510 -3.92 11.50 -2.13
N ASN A 511 -2.93 10.61 -2.05
CA ASN A 511 -2.15 10.19 -3.21
C ASN A 511 -3.07 9.43 -4.17
N ILE A 512 -2.69 9.39 -5.46
CA ILE A 512 -3.51 8.76 -6.49
C ILE A 512 -2.70 7.65 -7.14
N LEU A 513 -3.22 6.42 -7.05
CA LEU A 513 -2.69 5.25 -7.73
C LEU A 513 -3.33 5.12 -9.11
N ILE A 514 -2.51 5.17 -10.16
CA ILE A 514 -2.92 5.25 -11.55
C ILE A 514 -2.35 4.05 -12.32
N THR A 515 -3.09 3.51 -13.29
CA THR A 515 -2.55 2.55 -14.25
C THR A 515 -2.60 3.08 -15.67
N SER A 516 -1.56 2.84 -16.45
CA SER A 516 -1.46 3.24 -17.86
C SER A 516 -1.48 2.03 -18.79
N MET A 517 -2.27 2.13 -19.87
CA MET A 517 -2.39 1.07 -20.88
C MET A 517 -1.10 0.88 -21.67
N THR A 518 -0.55 1.97 -22.21
CA THR A 518 0.61 1.95 -23.12
C THR A 518 1.92 1.83 -22.36
N GLU A 519 2.03 2.44 -21.18
CA GLU A 519 3.23 2.34 -20.35
C GLU A 519 3.32 1.01 -19.59
N LYS A 520 2.24 0.22 -19.58
CA LYS A 520 2.17 -1.11 -18.95
C LYS A 520 2.60 -1.11 -17.48
N ARG A 521 2.17 -0.07 -16.75
CA ARG A 521 2.56 0.14 -15.36
C ARG A 521 1.42 0.65 -14.48
N ALA A 522 1.58 0.43 -13.19
CA ALA A 522 0.90 1.17 -12.14
C ALA A 522 1.89 2.15 -11.52
N PHE A 523 1.45 3.34 -11.15
CA PHE A 523 2.27 4.34 -10.48
C PHE A 523 1.43 5.20 -9.56
N GLU A 524 2.05 5.71 -8.50
CA GLU A 524 1.42 6.57 -7.50
C GLU A 524 1.97 7.98 -7.63
N VAL A 525 1.07 8.95 -7.62
CA VAL A 525 1.41 10.37 -7.59
C VAL A 525 0.93 11.01 -6.30
N ASP A 526 1.74 11.92 -5.75
CA ASP A 526 1.37 12.75 -4.61
C ASP A 526 0.40 13.90 -5.00
N ARG A 527 0.10 14.78 -4.04
CA ARG A 527 -0.80 15.92 -4.26
C ARG A 527 -0.23 16.95 -5.23
N GLU A 528 1.09 17.02 -5.34
CA GLU A 528 1.83 17.88 -6.25
C GLU A 528 1.94 17.26 -7.66
N GLY A 529 1.56 15.99 -7.80
CA GLY A 529 1.61 15.25 -9.07
C GLY A 529 2.96 14.60 -9.34
N LYS A 530 3.86 14.57 -8.36
CA LYS A 530 5.14 13.88 -8.44
C LYS A 530 4.95 12.40 -8.20
N GLU A 531 5.61 11.59 -9.00
CA GLU A 531 5.63 10.13 -8.84
C GLU A 531 6.43 9.74 -7.58
N VAL A 532 5.81 8.92 -6.73
CA VAL A 532 6.39 8.44 -5.46
C VAL A 532 6.53 6.92 -5.40
N TRP A 533 5.87 6.19 -6.31
CA TRP A 533 5.97 4.74 -6.44
C TRP A 533 5.62 4.30 -7.86
N GLU A 534 6.23 3.22 -8.34
CA GLU A 534 5.82 2.55 -9.58
C GLU A 534 6.04 1.04 -9.58
N TYR A 535 5.25 0.37 -10.42
CA TYR A 535 5.37 -1.04 -10.76
C TYR A 535 5.11 -1.26 -12.25
N ARG A 536 6.09 -1.81 -12.97
CA ARG A 536 6.06 -2.01 -14.43
C ARG A 536 6.29 -3.48 -14.82
N ARG A 537 5.61 -3.92 -15.88
CA ARG A 537 5.80 -5.22 -16.53
C ARG A 537 5.67 -5.12 -18.05
N GLU A 538 6.03 -6.19 -18.75
CA GLU A 538 5.91 -6.30 -20.21
C GLU A 538 4.47 -6.59 -20.71
N THR A 539 3.49 -6.67 -19.79
CA THR A 539 2.06 -6.91 -20.05
C THR A 539 1.21 -5.79 -19.45
N ARG A 540 0.00 -5.57 -19.97
CA ARG A 540 -0.90 -4.51 -19.50
C ARG A 540 -1.23 -4.69 -18.03
N VAL A 541 -0.77 -3.75 -17.23
CA VAL A 541 -1.23 -3.50 -15.87
C VAL A 541 -2.52 -2.68 -15.96
N THR A 542 -3.67 -3.33 -15.71
CA THR A 542 -4.97 -2.69 -15.96
C THR A 542 -5.71 -2.25 -14.70
N ARG A 543 -5.30 -2.75 -13.53
CA ARG A 543 -5.79 -2.35 -12.21
C ARG A 543 -4.65 -2.45 -11.22
N ALA A 544 -4.61 -1.52 -10.27
CA ALA A 544 -3.80 -1.63 -9.07
C ALA A 544 -4.64 -1.11 -7.90
N VAL A 545 -4.64 -1.86 -6.80
CA VAL A 545 -5.36 -1.51 -5.58
C VAL A 545 -4.43 -1.62 -4.38
N ARG A 546 -4.57 -0.69 -3.45
CA ARG A 546 -3.88 -0.72 -2.16
C ARG A 546 -4.89 -0.31 -1.09
N PRO A 547 -5.17 -1.19 -0.11
CA PRO A 547 -6.07 -0.88 0.99
C PRO A 547 -5.55 0.22 1.90
#